data_AF-A0AAN6S383-F1
#
_entry.id   AF-A0AAN6S383-F1
#
_cell.length_a   1.000
_cell.length_b   1.000
_cell.length_c   1.000
_cell.angle_alpha   90.00
_cell.angle_beta   90.00
_cell.angle_gamma   90.00
#
_symmetry.space_group_name_H-M   'P 1'
#
loop_
_entity.id
_entity.type
_entity.pdbx_description
1 polymer ?
#
loop_
_entity_poly.entity_id
_entity_poly.type
_entity_poly.pdbx_seq_one_letter_code
_entity_poly.pdbx_strand_id
1 'polypeptide(L)'
;MTTLQGDMFDRTLFESVSKRRFFFTEAFEVYRLSANFKGDNSGLSDYGPPVLALQTNIVDTWRMSRKHFALEENMLELGCTVIRKLSVKTSGHFADWMCKDSVKAVLDSRLARGMDSYGGGELGNLIKRLDIRDPDSDDMVLPPIPST
;
A
#
# COMPACT_ATOMS: atom_id res chain seq x y z
N MET A 1 10.78 -15.54 -2.52
CA MET A 1 9.50 -16.28 -2.53
C MET A 1 9.65 -17.43 -3.51
N THR A 2 9.33 -18.65 -3.11
CA THR A 2 9.46 -19.85 -3.95
C THR A 2 8.07 -20.41 -4.27
N THR A 3 7.93 -21.09 -5.40
CA THR A 3 6.71 -21.80 -5.77
C THR A 3 6.54 -23.05 -4.89
N LEU A 4 5.38 -23.71 -5.00
CA LEU A 4 5.12 -24.99 -4.32
C LEU A 4 6.14 -26.07 -4.75
N GLN A 5 6.68 -25.97 -5.97
CA GLN A 5 7.71 -26.87 -6.50
C GLN A 5 9.15 -26.46 -6.11
N GLY A 6 9.34 -25.37 -5.37
CA GLY A 6 10.65 -24.88 -4.95
C GLY A 6 11.35 -23.97 -5.97
N ASP A 7 10.74 -23.72 -7.13
CA ASP A 7 11.26 -22.79 -8.12
C ASP A 7 11.19 -21.35 -7.62
N MET A 8 12.02 -20.46 -8.18
CA MET A 8 11.96 -19.04 -7.85
C MET A 8 10.65 -18.43 -8.39
N PHE A 9 9.92 -17.70 -7.54
CA PHE A 9 8.68 -17.05 -7.94
C PHE A 9 8.93 -15.96 -8.99
N ASP A 10 8.33 -16.11 -10.16
CA ASP A 10 8.35 -15.11 -11.22
C ASP A 10 7.14 -14.16 -11.11
N ARG A 11 7.41 -12.95 -10.61
CA ARG A 11 6.42 -11.88 -10.48
C ARG A 11 5.86 -11.43 -11.83
N THR A 12 6.68 -11.37 -12.86
CA THR A 12 6.27 -10.89 -14.19
C THR A 12 5.27 -11.85 -14.82
N LEU A 13 5.52 -13.16 -14.68
CA LEU A 13 4.60 -14.19 -15.14
C LEU A 13 3.28 -14.14 -14.36
N PHE A 14 3.34 -14.01 -13.04
CA PHE A 14 2.16 -13.88 -12.19
C PHE A 14 1.30 -12.67 -12.55
N GLU A 15 1.92 -11.49 -12.73
CA GLU A 15 1.22 -10.26 -13.10
C GLU A 15 0.60 -10.38 -14.50
N SER A 16 1.30 -10.99 -15.45
CA SER A 16 0.76 -11.23 -16.80
C SER A 16 -0.49 -12.13 -16.77
N VAL A 17 -0.49 -13.19 -15.97
CA VAL A 17 -1.66 -14.09 -15.87
C VAL A 17 -2.80 -13.39 -15.14
N SER A 18 -2.50 -12.71 -14.04
CA SER A 18 -3.47 -11.96 -13.23
C SER A 18 -4.22 -10.93 -14.07
N LYS A 19 -3.52 -10.16 -14.91
CA LYS A 19 -4.14 -9.19 -15.82
C LYS A 19 -4.94 -9.87 -16.94
N ARG A 20 -4.36 -10.87 -17.63
CA ARG A 20 -5.03 -11.56 -18.77
C ARG A 20 -6.28 -12.32 -18.36
N ARG A 21 -6.32 -12.85 -17.15
CA ARG A 21 -7.48 -13.57 -16.59
C ARG A 21 -8.40 -12.67 -15.79
N PHE A 22 -8.14 -11.36 -15.80
CA PHE A 22 -8.93 -10.35 -15.11
C PHE A 22 -9.17 -10.70 -13.62
N PHE A 23 -8.08 -11.04 -12.92
CA PHE A 23 -8.11 -11.16 -11.46
C PHE A 23 -8.20 -9.77 -10.83
N PHE A 24 -7.27 -8.89 -11.18
CA PHE A 24 -7.31 -7.49 -10.81
C PHE A 24 -6.65 -6.63 -11.90
N THR A 25 -7.06 -5.38 -12.00
CA THR A 25 -6.39 -4.36 -12.82
C THR A 25 -6.30 -3.03 -12.06
N GLU A 26 -5.50 -2.09 -12.56
CA GLU A 26 -5.44 -0.74 -12.01
C GLU A 26 -6.80 -0.05 -12.17
N ALA A 27 -7.25 0.62 -11.11
CA ALA A 27 -8.53 1.32 -11.18
C ALA A 27 -8.46 2.48 -12.18
N PHE A 28 -9.55 2.67 -12.93
CA PHE A 28 -9.65 3.73 -13.95
C PHE A 28 -8.56 3.68 -15.02
N GLU A 29 -8.04 2.49 -15.36
CA GLU A 29 -6.93 2.28 -16.32
C GLU A 29 -7.16 3.03 -17.66
N VAL A 30 -8.39 3.04 -18.16
CA VAL A 30 -8.75 3.73 -19.42
C VAL A 30 -8.55 5.24 -19.39
N TYR A 31 -8.60 5.86 -18.21
CA TYR A 31 -8.45 7.31 -18.06
C TYR A 31 -6.98 7.74 -18.03
N ARG A 32 -6.03 6.83 -17.85
CA ARG A 32 -4.59 7.15 -17.86
C ARG A 32 -4.12 7.74 -19.19
N LEU A 33 -4.79 7.38 -20.28
CA LEU A 33 -4.50 7.89 -21.63
C LEU A 33 -5.31 9.16 -21.98
N SER A 34 -6.15 9.65 -21.07
CA SER A 34 -6.95 10.85 -21.31
C SER A 34 -6.06 12.09 -21.34
N ALA A 35 -6.20 12.91 -22.40
CA ALA A 35 -5.38 14.09 -22.64
C ALA A 35 -5.37 15.11 -21.48
N ASN A 36 -6.39 15.06 -20.60
CA ASN A 36 -6.54 15.99 -19.47
C ASN A 36 -6.29 15.35 -18.10
N PHE A 37 -5.90 14.08 -18.03
CA PHE A 37 -5.63 13.41 -16.74
C PHE A 37 -4.22 13.76 -16.24
N LYS A 38 -4.14 14.46 -15.11
CA LYS A 38 -2.88 14.84 -14.43
C LYS A 38 -2.65 14.10 -13.11
N GLY A 39 -3.33 12.97 -12.92
CA GLY A 39 -3.27 12.16 -11.71
C GLY A 39 -2.44 10.89 -11.89
N ASP A 40 -2.31 10.13 -10.82
CA ASP A 40 -1.92 8.72 -10.85
C ASP A 40 -2.92 7.94 -10.00
N ASN A 41 -3.29 6.74 -10.45
CA ASN A 41 -4.22 5.86 -9.75
C ASN A 41 -3.48 4.68 -9.10
N SER A 42 -2.15 4.78 -9.02
CA SER A 42 -1.31 3.81 -8.33
C SER A 42 -1.78 3.61 -6.89
N GLY A 43 -1.89 2.35 -6.48
CA GLY A 43 -2.46 1.96 -5.19
C GLY A 43 -3.99 1.73 -5.19
N LEU A 44 -4.70 2.06 -6.28
CA LEU A 44 -6.11 1.72 -6.47
C LEU A 44 -6.25 0.58 -7.49
N SER A 45 -7.11 -0.40 -7.21
CA SER A 45 -7.29 -1.57 -8.08
C SER A 45 -8.74 -2.03 -8.13
N ASP A 46 -9.17 -2.45 -9.31
CA ASP A 46 -10.47 -3.06 -9.56
C ASP A 46 -10.33 -4.58 -9.57
N TYR A 47 -11.21 -5.28 -8.85
CA TYR A 47 -11.22 -6.74 -8.77
C TYR A 47 -12.20 -7.35 -9.77
N GLY A 48 -11.71 -8.29 -10.57
CA GLY A 48 -12.55 -9.03 -11.49
C GLY A 48 -13.23 -10.24 -10.82
N PRO A 49 -14.05 -10.98 -11.59
CA PRO A 49 -14.91 -12.04 -11.04
C PRO A 49 -14.19 -13.11 -10.21
N PRO A 50 -13.00 -13.61 -10.62
CA PRO A 50 -12.28 -14.62 -9.83
C PRO A 50 -11.84 -14.10 -8.45
N VAL A 51 -11.39 -12.84 -8.35
CA VAL A 51 -10.94 -12.25 -7.09
C VAL A 51 -12.12 -11.90 -6.20
N LEU A 52 -13.24 -11.43 -6.75
CA LEU A 52 -14.46 -11.21 -5.96
C LEU A 52 -14.97 -12.51 -5.34
N ALA A 53 -15.00 -13.61 -6.09
CA ALA A 53 -15.36 -14.92 -5.55
C ALA A 53 -14.40 -15.38 -4.45
N LEU A 54 -13.09 -15.19 -4.65
CA LEU A 54 -12.08 -15.49 -3.65
C LEU A 54 -12.24 -14.63 -2.39
N GLN A 55 -12.50 -13.33 -2.53
CA GLN A 55 -12.70 -12.40 -1.43
C GLN A 55 -13.92 -12.81 -0.60
N THR A 56 -15.03 -13.16 -1.24
CA THR A 56 -16.21 -13.71 -0.54
C THR A 56 -15.83 -14.97 0.23
N ASN A 57 -15.13 -15.92 -0.39
CA ASN A 57 -14.71 -17.15 0.28
C ASN A 57 -13.76 -16.89 1.47
N ILE A 58 -12.84 -15.93 1.37
CA ILE A 58 -11.94 -15.53 2.46
C ILE A 58 -12.73 -14.91 3.60
N VAL A 59 -13.61 -13.94 3.31
CA VAL A 59 -14.44 -13.26 4.31
C VAL A 59 -15.37 -14.26 4.99
N ASP A 60 -15.96 -15.17 4.24
CA ASP A 60 -16.84 -16.21 4.77
C ASP A 60 -16.05 -17.20 5.62
N THR A 61 -14.87 -17.64 5.19
CA THR A 61 -13.99 -18.47 6.02
C THR A 61 -13.60 -17.77 7.32
N TRP A 62 -13.30 -16.47 7.26
CA TRP A 62 -12.97 -15.67 8.44
C TRP A 62 -14.18 -15.45 9.37
N ARG A 63 -15.38 -15.27 8.80
CA ARG A 63 -16.65 -15.25 9.56
C ARG A 63 -16.99 -16.62 10.16
N MET A 64 -16.66 -17.71 9.48
CA MET A 64 -16.82 -19.07 10.01
C MET A 64 -15.76 -19.37 11.08
N SER A 65 -14.52 -18.88 10.95
CA SER A 65 -13.56 -18.92 12.06
C SER A 65 -14.02 -18.07 13.24
N ARG A 66 -14.77 -16.99 13.00
CA ARG A 66 -15.55 -16.31 14.04
C ARG A 66 -16.72 -17.13 14.59
N LYS A 67 -17.27 -18.15 13.93
CA LYS A 67 -18.19 -19.06 14.65
C LYS A 67 -17.46 -19.88 15.71
N HIS A 68 -16.15 -20.09 15.57
CA HIS A 68 -15.30 -20.62 16.65
C HIS A 68 -15.01 -19.51 17.67
N PHE A 69 -14.44 -18.37 17.25
CA PHE A 69 -14.02 -17.30 18.18
C PHE A 69 -15.15 -16.44 18.78
N ALA A 70 -16.21 -16.08 18.05
CA ALA A 70 -17.29 -15.23 18.55
C ALA A 70 -18.30 -15.98 19.43
N LEU A 71 -18.44 -17.30 19.28
CA LEU A 71 -19.19 -18.12 20.24
C LEU A 71 -18.35 -18.42 21.50
N GLU A 72 -17.04 -18.60 21.38
CA GLU A 72 -16.14 -18.79 22.53
C GLU A 72 -15.85 -17.48 23.30
N GLU A 73 -15.73 -16.33 22.62
CA GLU A 73 -15.32 -15.04 23.19
C GLU A 73 -16.43 -13.95 23.15
N ASN A 74 -17.67 -14.31 22.81
CA ASN A 74 -18.86 -13.42 22.83
C ASN A 74 -18.68 -12.06 22.10
N MET A 75 -18.10 -12.07 20.90
CA MET A 75 -17.80 -10.85 20.13
C MET A 75 -19.02 -10.30 19.37
N LEU A 76 -19.23 -8.98 19.42
CA LEU A 76 -20.28 -8.28 18.68
C LEU A 76 -19.79 -7.80 17.29
N GLU A 77 -20.52 -8.15 16.23
CA GLU A 77 -20.27 -7.60 14.89
C GLU A 77 -20.89 -6.20 14.75
N LEU A 78 -20.10 -5.24 14.26
CA LEU A 78 -20.49 -3.84 14.12
C LEU A 78 -20.26 -3.37 12.68
N GLY A 79 -21.25 -2.71 12.09
CA GLY A 79 -21.11 -1.96 10.84
C GLY A 79 -21.00 -0.46 11.12
N CYS A 80 -19.79 0.11 11.08
CA CYS A 80 -19.56 1.54 11.30
C CYS A 80 -19.37 2.28 9.97
N THR A 81 -19.55 3.61 9.98
CA THR A 81 -19.35 4.45 8.78
C THR A 81 -17.87 4.55 8.39
N VAL A 82 -17.58 4.47 7.09
CA VAL A 82 -16.21 4.64 6.55
C VAL A 82 -15.76 6.10 6.63
N ILE A 83 -16.65 7.05 6.32
CA ILE A 83 -16.39 8.48 6.46
C ILE A 83 -16.57 8.88 7.93
N ARG A 84 -15.61 9.67 8.46
CA ARG A 84 -15.61 10.16 9.84
C ARG A 84 -15.48 11.69 9.88
N LYS A 85 -16.13 12.33 10.88
CA LYS A 85 -15.95 13.76 11.18
C LYS A 85 -14.50 14.04 11.64
N LEU A 86 -13.93 15.13 11.14
CA LEU A 86 -12.52 15.51 11.31
C LEU A 86 -12.07 15.75 12.77
N SER A 87 -12.99 15.88 13.74
CA SER A 87 -12.69 16.31 15.10
C SER A 87 -12.14 15.23 16.05
N VAL A 88 -11.99 13.96 15.62
CA VAL A 88 -11.50 12.86 16.48
C VAL A 88 -9.97 12.80 16.51
N LYS A 89 -9.32 13.92 16.86
CA LYS A 89 -7.86 13.96 17.10
C LYS A 89 -7.43 13.10 18.30
N THR A 90 -8.38 12.66 19.12
CA THR A 90 -8.17 11.84 20.31
C THR A 90 -7.56 10.47 20.03
N SER A 91 -7.73 9.93 18.82
CA SER A 91 -7.26 8.57 18.48
C SER A 91 -5.82 8.50 17.94
N GLY A 92 -5.18 9.66 17.67
CA GLY A 92 -3.85 9.69 17.06
C GLY A 92 -3.82 9.08 15.67
N HIS A 93 -4.32 9.82 14.65
CA HIS A 93 -4.28 9.34 13.27
C HIS A 93 -2.85 9.26 12.72
N PHE A 94 -2.61 8.21 11.93
CA PHE A 94 -1.30 7.84 11.41
C PHE A 94 -0.86 8.80 10.29
N ALA A 95 0.44 9.10 10.25
CA ALA A 95 1.11 9.82 9.17
C ALA A 95 2.54 9.26 9.00
N ASP A 96 2.94 9.05 7.74
CA ASP A 96 4.27 8.59 7.38
C ASP A 96 5.23 9.77 7.22
N TRP A 97 6.54 9.52 7.33
CA TRP A 97 7.55 10.50 6.95
C TRP A 97 7.80 10.45 5.44
N MET A 98 7.64 11.58 4.74
CA MET A 98 7.87 11.70 3.30
C MET A 98 8.97 12.71 2.99
N CYS A 99 9.87 12.36 2.07
CA CYS A 99 10.80 13.32 1.47
C CYS A 99 10.22 13.78 0.12
N LYS A 100 10.49 15.02 -0.26
CA LYS A 100 10.13 15.57 -1.58
C LYS A 100 11.40 16.04 -2.26
N ASP A 101 11.50 15.87 -3.57
CA ASP A 101 12.47 16.58 -4.40
C ASP A 101 11.79 17.80 -5.06
N SER A 102 12.61 18.77 -5.48
CA SER A 102 12.24 19.91 -6.32
C SER A 102 11.75 19.50 -7.72
N VAL A 103 12.13 18.31 -8.18
CA VAL A 103 11.60 17.62 -9.37
C VAL A 103 10.93 16.31 -8.91
N LYS A 104 9.85 15.90 -9.58
CA LYS A 104 8.86 14.97 -9.02
C LYS A 104 9.14 13.52 -9.42
N ALA A 105 9.66 12.66 -8.51
CA ALA A 105 9.64 11.20 -8.72
C ALA A 105 9.88 10.34 -7.45
N VAL A 106 9.93 9.01 -7.61
CA VAL A 106 9.60 7.95 -6.61
C VAL A 106 10.84 7.46 -5.86
N LEU A 107 10.80 7.31 -4.53
CA LEU A 107 11.94 6.88 -3.70
C LEU A 107 12.24 5.37 -3.77
N ASP A 108 13.53 5.00 -3.96
CA ASP A 108 14.02 3.62 -3.96
C ASP A 108 14.05 2.99 -2.55
N SER A 109 13.71 1.70 -2.49
CA SER A 109 13.39 0.92 -1.29
C SER A 109 14.61 0.24 -0.64
N ARG A 110 15.69 0.99 -0.38
CA ARG A 110 16.98 0.39 0.01
C ARG A 110 17.33 0.27 1.50
N LEU A 111 16.42 0.51 2.45
CA LEU A 111 16.77 0.44 3.88
C LEU A 111 15.72 -0.28 4.75
N ALA A 112 15.45 -1.56 4.49
CA ALA A 112 14.41 -2.32 5.21
C ALA A 112 14.80 -2.83 6.62
N ARG A 113 15.67 -2.15 7.39
CA ARG A 113 16.01 -2.59 8.76
C ARG A 113 15.95 -1.45 9.77
N GLY A 114 14.87 -1.43 10.57
CA GLY A 114 14.72 -0.57 11.74
C GLY A 114 14.12 0.82 11.48
N MET A 115 13.58 1.08 10.27
CA MET A 115 12.99 2.38 9.91
C MET A 115 11.87 2.81 10.85
N ASP A 116 11.08 1.88 11.36
CA ASP A 116 9.90 2.14 12.21
C ASP A 116 10.25 2.79 13.57
N SER A 117 11.53 2.82 13.95
CA SER A 117 12.00 3.40 15.22
C SER A 117 12.56 4.82 15.09
N TYR A 118 12.75 5.34 13.87
CA TYR A 118 13.40 6.63 13.67
C TYR A 118 12.39 7.78 13.60
N GLY A 119 12.71 8.88 14.28
CA GLY A 119 11.99 10.14 14.13
C GLY A 119 12.41 10.91 12.86
N GLY A 120 11.60 11.90 12.43
CA GLY A 120 11.89 12.69 11.23
C GLY A 120 13.26 13.39 11.24
N GLY A 121 13.72 13.88 12.39
CA GLY A 121 15.05 14.49 12.51
C GLY A 121 16.20 13.49 12.32
N GLU A 122 16.05 12.27 12.84
CA GLU A 122 17.04 11.20 12.70
C GLU A 122 17.08 10.66 11.27
N LEU A 123 15.91 10.50 10.65
CA LEU A 123 15.78 10.16 9.23
C LEU A 123 16.46 11.21 8.34
N GLY A 124 16.26 12.51 8.63
CA GLY A 124 16.92 13.59 7.90
C GLY A 124 18.45 13.55 7.99
N ASN A 125 19.00 13.16 9.15
CA ASN A 125 20.44 12.98 9.31
C ASN A 125 20.94 11.74 8.56
N LEU A 126 20.17 10.65 8.54
CA LEU A 126 20.51 9.44 7.83
C LEU A 126 20.53 9.65 6.31
N ILE A 127 19.56 10.38 5.77
CA ILE A 127 19.48 10.78 4.35
C ILE A 127 20.75 11.51 3.93
N LYS A 128 21.19 12.51 4.70
CA LYS A 128 22.43 13.25 4.41
C LYS A 128 23.68 12.38 4.54
N ARG A 129 23.73 11.52 5.57
CA ARG A 129 24.90 10.67 5.83
C ARG A 129 25.09 9.59 4.76
N LEU A 130 23.99 9.04 4.26
CA LEU A 130 24.00 7.99 3.24
C LEU A 130 23.90 8.55 1.81
N ASP A 131 23.88 9.87 1.65
CA ASP A 131 23.71 10.57 0.36
C ASP A 131 22.52 10.01 -0.43
N ILE A 132 21.38 9.84 0.24
CA ILE A 132 20.16 9.33 -0.39
C ILE A 132 19.63 10.40 -1.34
N ARG A 133 19.55 10.03 -2.62
CA ARG A 133 19.12 10.87 -3.74
C ARG A 133 17.84 10.34 -4.35
N ASP A 134 17.15 11.20 -5.08
CA ASP A 134 16.06 10.78 -5.95
C ASP A 134 16.60 9.80 -7.01
N PRO A 135 16.00 8.62 -7.20
CA PRO A 135 16.55 7.61 -8.11
C PRO A 135 16.30 7.93 -9.59
N ASP A 136 15.41 8.86 -9.92
CA ASP A 136 15.10 9.25 -11.29
C ASP A 136 15.87 10.51 -11.72
N SER A 137 16.06 11.50 -10.83
CA SER A 137 16.80 12.74 -11.11
C SER A 137 18.24 12.77 -10.59
N ASP A 138 18.59 11.88 -9.64
CA ASP A 138 19.84 11.91 -8.86
C ASP A 138 20.04 13.18 -8.01
N ASP A 139 18.96 13.96 -7.83
CA ASP A 139 18.95 15.18 -7.04
C ASP A 139 18.85 14.90 -5.52
N MET A 140 19.29 15.86 -4.72
CA MET A 140 19.23 15.77 -3.26
C MET A 140 17.79 15.92 -2.75
N VAL A 141 17.31 14.92 -2.02
CA VAL A 141 15.96 14.97 -1.43
C VAL A 141 15.88 15.96 -0.26
N LEU A 142 14.73 16.62 -0.11
CA LEU A 142 14.47 17.49 1.04
C LEU A 142 14.33 16.66 2.33
N PRO A 143 14.55 17.29 3.51
CA PRO A 143 14.32 16.63 4.79
C PRO A 143 12.90 16.06 4.90
N PRO A 144 12.72 14.92 5.59
CA PRO A 144 11.43 14.27 5.71
C PRO A 144 10.46 15.13 6.52
N ILE A 145 9.24 15.26 6.00
CA ILE A 145 8.10 15.91 6.65
C ILE A 145 6.98 14.89 6.88
N PRO A 146 6.10 15.05 7.89
CA PRO A 146 4.95 14.18 8.05
C PRO A 146 4.02 14.28 6.82
N SER A 147 3.39 13.15 6.44
CA SER A 147 2.38 13.07 5.40
C SER A 147 1.05 13.64 5.93
N THR A 148 0.96 14.97 6.01
CA THR A 148 -0.26 15.68 6.38
C THR A 148 -0.56 16.78 5.37
#